data_AF-A0A3S4TZR1-F1
#
_entry.id   AF-A0A3S4TZR1-F1
#
_cell.length_a   1.000
_cell.length_b   1.000
_cell.length_c   1.000
_cell.angle_alpha   90.00
_cell.angle_beta   90.00
_cell.angle_gamma   90.00
#
_symmetry.space_group_name_H-M   'P 1'
#
loop_
_entity.id
_entity.type
_entity.pdbx_description
1 polymer ?
#
loop_
_entity_poly.entity_id
_entity_poly.type
_entity_poly.pdbx_seq_one_letter_code
_entity_poly.pdbx_strand_id
1 'polypeptide(L)'
;MLITRKFIAKLAGKRKEAKIDLTVIKSVLLKPIGDTIGCAVAHTAHLNQLKSANPDLVIGAIVTERNRDIFAYSGLVDKLLEDKPSTYITQCNKWDLYLDFQPTYTTKSVILEKLLSPKYIVIFNKKDKKHYNTETVKNYAK
;
A
#
# COMPACT_ATOMS: atom_id res chain seq x y z
N MET A 1 -20.06 18.32 -2.24
CA MET A 1 -18.65 17.83 -2.28
C MET A 1 -18.06 17.43 -0.91
N LEU A 2 -18.48 18.04 0.20
CA LEU A 2 -18.03 17.70 1.57
C LEU A 2 -18.69 16.45 2.18
N ILE A 3 -20.00 16.28 1.96
CA ILE A 3 -20.80 15.18 2.51
C ILE A 3 -20.34 13.83 1.93
N THR A 4 -20.14 13.78 0.61
CA THR A 4 -19.66 12.57 -0.09
C THR A 4 -18.31 12.09 0.44
N ARG A 5 -17.36 12.99 0.71
CA ARG A 5 -16.05 12.62 1.27
C ARG A 5 -16.14 12.05 2.69
N LYS A 6 -17.01 12.61 3.55
CA LYS A 6 -17.28 12.07 4.90
C LYS A 6 -17.93 10.69 4.84
N PHE A 7 -18.87 10.47 3.92
CA PHE A 7 -19.47 9.16 3.71
C PHE A 7 -18.46 8.12 3.25
N ILE A 8 -17.58 8.46 2.30
CA ILE A 8 -16.51 7.58 1.84
C ILE A 8 -15.54 7.24 2.97
N ALA A 9 -15.14 8.22 3.78
CA ALA A 9 -14.30 7.96 4.96
C ALA A 9 -14.98 6.99 5.94
N LYS A 10 -16.30 7.13 6.16
CA LYS A 10 -17.06 6.23 7.05
C LYS A 10 -17.18 4.80 6.52
N LEU A 11 -17.36 4.62 5.20
CA LEU A 11 -17.58 3.31 4.56
C LEU A 11 -16.27 2.57 4.23
N ALA A 12 -15.30 3.29 3.69
CA ALA A 12 -14.05 2.74 3.15
C ALA A 12 -12.84 3.00 4.05
N GLY A 13 -12.88 4.05 4.88
CA GLY A 13 -11.76 4.45 5.74
C GLY A 13 -11.78 3.85 7.16
N LYS A 14 -12.83 3.14 7.55
CA LYS A 14 -12.89 2.45 8.86
C LYS A 14 -12.39 1.03 8.73
N ARG A 15 -11.31 0.71 9.44
CA ARG A 15 -10.89 -0.67 9.72
C ARG A 15 -10.96 -0.91 11.23
N LYS A 16 -11.03 -2.18 11.64
CA LYS A 16 -10.89 -2.55 13.06
C LYS A 16 -9.46 -2.23 13.51
N GLU A 17 -9.15 -2.34 14.79
CA GLU A 17 -7.75 -2.32 15.27
C GLU A 17 -7.35 -3.75 15.63
N ALA A 18 -6.12 -4.15 15.31
CA ALA A 18 -5.65 -5.52 15.32
C ALA A 18 -4.13 -5.50 15.48
N LYS A 19 -3.63 -6.36 16.35
CA LYS A 19 -2.18 -6.58 16.49
C LYS A 19 -1.68 -7.29 15.23
N ILE A 20 -0.62 -6.75 14.65
CA ILE A 20 0.04 -7.35 13.49
C ILE A 20 1.06 -8.35 14.01
N ASP A 21 0.86 -9.62 13.73
CA ASP A 21 1.90 -10.64 13.87
C ASP A 21 2.67 -10.72 12.55
N LEU A 22 3.89 -10.21 12.55
CA LEU A 22 4.74 -10.18 11.36
C LEU A 22 5.27 -11.57 10.99
N THR A 23 5.29 -12.53 11.92
CA THR A 23 5.84 -13.87 11.69
C THR A 23 4.97 -14.71 10.74
N VAL A 24 3.68 -14.39 10.65
CA VAL A 24 2.71 -15.10 9.80
C VAL A 24 2.48 -14.43 8.44
N ILE A 25 3.17 -13.33 8.15
CA ILE A 25 3.04 -12.60 6.89
C ILE A 25 3.78 -13.37 5.79
N LYS A 26 3.05 -13.77 4.74
CA LYS A 26 3.61 -14.49 3.58
C LYS A 26 3.65 -13.65 2.32
N SER A 27 2.91 -12.54 2.30
CA SER A 27 2.79 -11.67 1.14
C SER A 27 2.75 -10.19 1.52
N VAL A 28 3.57 -9.39 0.82
CA VAL A 28 3.64 -7.94 0.99
C VAL A 28 3.38 -7.26 -0.34
N LEU A 29 2.49 -6.27 -0.35
CA LEU A 29 2.29 -5.37 -1.47
C LEU A 29 2.77 -3.96 -1.12
N LEU A 30 3.75 -3.48 -1.88
CA LEU A 30 4.29 -2.13 -1.75
C LEU A 30 3.54 -1.15 -2.66
N LYS A 31 3.09 -0.03 -2.09
CA LYS A 31 2.72 1.18 -2.83
C LYS A 31 3.79 2.25 -2.59
N PRO A 32 4.68 2.52 -3.57
CA PRO A 32 5.82 3.42 -3.38
C PRO A 32 5.40 4.89 -3.31
N ILE A 33 6.34 5.73 -2.85
CA ILE A 33 6.25 7.20 -2.91
C ILE A 33 6.33 7.63 -4.37
N GLY A 34 5.21 8.13 -4.90
CA GLY A 34 5.15 8.60 -6.28
C GLY A 34 5.64 7.56 -7.28
N ASP A 35 6.18 8.04 -8.40
CA ASP A 35 6.62 7.21 -9.53
C ASP A 35 7.96 7.66 -10.12
N THR A 36 8.73 8.42 -9.35
CA THR A 36 10.08 8.80 -9.75
C THR A 36 11.04 7.62 -9.60
N ILE A 37 12.06 7.59 -10.45
CA ILE A 37 13.12 6.57 -10.41
C ILE A 37 13.85 6.60 -9.07
N GLY A 38 14.19 7.79 -8.56
CA GLY A 38 14.90 7.92 -7.28
C GLY A 38 14.12 7.33 -6.10
N CYS A 39 12.81 7.58 -6.02
CA CYS A 39 11.97 6.96 -5.01
C CYS A 39 11.90 5.44 -5.18
N ALA A 40 11.78 4.94 -6.41
CA ALA A 40 11.74 3.50 -6.68
C ALA A 40 13.03 2.79 -6.23
N VAL A 41 14.20 3.37 -6.53
CA VAL A 41 15.51 2.87 -6.06
C VAL A 41 15.58 2.88 -4.52
N ALA A 42 15.13 3.93 -3.86
CA ALA A 42 15.11 3.95 -2.39
C ALA A 42 14.24 2.83 -1.82
N HIS A 43 13.11 2.53 -2.45
CA HIS A 43 12.23 1.45 -2.01
C HIS A 43 12.83 0.06 -2.21
N THR A 44 13.74 -0.16 -3.17
CA THR A 44 14.39 -1.48 -3.29
C THR A 44 15.21 -1.83 -2.06
N ALA A 45 15.80 -0.84 -1.37
CA ALA A 45 16.50 -1.07 -0.10
C ALA A 45 15.54 -1.61 0.98
N HIS A 46 14.33 -1.07 1.09
CA HIS A 46 13.31 -1.58 2.00
C HIS A 46 12.85 -3.00 1.64
N LEU A 47 12.66 -3.27 0.34
CA LEU A 47 12.30 -4.60 -0.13
C LEU A 47 13.40 -5.62 0.15
N ASN A 48 14.67 -5.21 0.02
CA ASN A 48 15.81 -6.06 0.33
C ASN A 48 15.85 -6.45 1.81
N GLN A 49 15.52 -5.53 2.71
CA GLN A 49 15.40 -5.82 4.15
C GLN A 49 14.31 -6.88 4.41
N LEU A 50 13.16 -6.76 3.74
CA LEU A 50 12.08 -7.73 3.87
C LEU A 50 12.47 -9.12 3.35
N LYS A 51 13.07 -9.21 2.15
CA LYS A 51 13.57 -10.49 1.60
C LYS A 51 14.69 -11.09 2.44
N SER A 52 15.58 -10.26 2.99
CA SER A 52 16.66 -10.75 3.86
C SER A 52 16.12 -11.34 5.16
N ALA A 53 15.06 -10.75 5.72
CA ALA A 53 14.41 -11.25 6.93
C ALA A 53 13.53 -12.49 6.67
N ASN A 54 12.91 -12.58 5.49
CA ASN A 54 12.10 -13.72 5.06
C ASN A 54 12.28 -13.95 3.55
N PRO A 55 13.20 -14.85 3.13
CA PRO A 55 13.49 -15.11 1.72
C PRO A 55 12.28 -15.61 0.91
N ASP A 56 11.38 -16.37 1.56
CA ASP A 56 10.18 -16.96 0.94
C ASP A 56 9.01 -15.96 0.82
N LEU A 57 9.17 -14.73 1.34
CA LEU A 57 8.14 -13.71 1.32
C LEU A 57 7.79 -13.30 -0.11
N VAL A 58 6.52 -13.43 -0.52
CA VAL A 58 6.08 -12.95 -1.84
C VAL A 58 5.93 -11.44 -1.82
N ILE A 59 6.66 -10.74 -2.68
CA ILE A 59 6.65 -9.28 -2.77
C ILE A 59 6.00 -8.83 -4.07
N GLY A 60 4.95 -8.02 -3.94
CA GLY A 60 4.36 -7.26 -5.02
C GLY A 60 4.73 -5.78 -4.93
N ALA A 61 4.82 -5.11 -6.07
CA ALA A 61 4.94 -3.65 -6.14
C ALA A 61 3.88 -3.07 -7.09
N ILE A 62 3.16 -2.05 -6.61
CA ILE A 62 2.33 -1.21 -7.48
C ILE A 62 3.24 -0.27 -8.25
N VAL A 63 3.23 -0.38 -9.58
CA VAL A 63 4.13 0.33 -10.48
C VAL A 63 3.37 1.17 -11.50
N THR A 64 4.10 2.11 -12.07
CA THR A 64 3.73 2.85 -13.28
C THR A 64 4.76 2.53 -14.36
N GLU A 65 4.52 2.96 -15.59
CA GLU A 65 5.48 2.83 -16.68
C GLU A 65 6.88 3.37 -16.33
N ARG A 66 6.94 4.48 -15.58
CA ARG A 66 8.20 5.18 -15.27
C ARG A 66 9.13 4.46 -14.29
N ASN A 67 8.58 3.64 -13.40
CA ASN A 67 9.36 2.99 -12.35
C ASN A 67 9.30 1.46 -12.40
N ARG A 68 8.50 0.88 -13.30
CA ARG A 68 8.35 -0.56 -13.47
C ARG A 68 9.69 -1.26 -13.62
N ASP A 69 10.56 -0.73 -14.47
CA ASP A 69 11.83 -1.36 -14.80
C ASP A 69 12.79 -1.38 -13.61
N ILE A 70 12.78 -0.36 -12.77
CA ILE A 70 13.58 -0.33 -11.53
C ILE A 70 13.21 -1.51 -10.62
N PHE A 71 11.91 -1.75 -10.43
CA PHE A 71 11.46 -2.88 -9.63
C PHE A 71 11.72 -4.22 -10.33
N ALA A 72 11.55 -4.30 -11.65
CA ALA A 72 11.81 -5.51 -12.43
C ALA A 72 13.28 -5.95 -12.35
N TYR A 73 14.22 -5.02 -12.56
CA TYR A 73 15.66 -5.30 -12.56
C TYR A 73 16.26 -5.46 -11.16
N SER A 74 15.51 -5.13 -10.10
CA SER A 74 15.98 -5.31 -8.72
C SER A 74 16.13 -6.78 -8.31
N GLY A 75 15.39 -7.71 -8.94
CA GLY A 75 15.33 -9.11 -8.52
C GLY A 75 14.59 -9.36 -7.20
N LEU A 76 13.98 -8.32 -6.59
CA LEU A 76 13.33 -8.40 -5.28
C LEU A 76 11.80 -8.54 -5.35
N VAL A 77 11.20 -8.20 -6.50
CA VAL A 77 9.75 -8.13 -6.68
C VAL A 77 9.27 -9.32 -7.51
N ASP A 78 8.42 -10.15 -6.91
CA ASP A 78 7.82 -11.31 -7.56
C ASP A 78 6.65 -10.92 -8.47
N LYS A 79 5.93 -9.83 -8.13
CA LYS A 79 4.74 -9.37 -8.89
C LYS A 79 4.76 -7.86 -9.14
N LEU A 80 4.86 -7.47 -10.41
CA LEU A 80 4.70 -6.07 -10.85
C LEU A 80 3.23 -5.83 -11.22
N LEU A 81 2.62 -4.85 -10.57
CA LEU A 81 1.18 -4.59 -10.68
C LEU A 81 0.93 -3.14 -11.09
N GLU A 82 0.29 -2.91 -12.23
CA GLU A 82 0.04 -1.55 -12.70
C GLU A 82 -0.94 -0.79 -11.79
N ASP A 83 -0.73 0.51 -11.60
CA ASP A 83 -1.61 1.38 -10.79
C ASP A 83 -2.95 1.72 -11.49
N LYS A 84 -3.78 0.70 -11.70
CA LYS A 84 -5.09 0.80 -12.34
C LYS A 84 -6.17 0.17 -11.47
N PRO A 85 -7.41 0.69 -11.44
CA PRO A 85 -8.48 0.13 -10.60
C PRO A 85 -8.72 -1.38 -10.76
N SER A 86 -8.59 -1.89 -11.99
CA SER A 86 -8.71 -3.32 -12.29
C SER A 86 -7.71 -4.18 -11.53
N THR A 87 -6.48 -3.68 -11.35
CA THR A 87 -5.45 -4.33 -10.53
C THR A 87 -5.92 -4.50 -9.10
N TYR A 88 -6.46 -3.45 -8.47
CA TYR A 88 -6.91 -3.52 -7.08
C TYR A 88 -8.08 -4.51 -6.90
N ILE A 89 -8.97 -4.59 -7.88
CA ILE A 89 -10.10 -5.55 -7.87
C ILE A 89 -9.57 -6.98 -8.02
N THR A 90 -8.71 -7.24 -9.00
CA THR A 90 -8.16 -8.58 -9.26
C THR A 90 -7.21 -9.07 -8.17
N GLN A 91 -6.68 -8.17 -7.35
CA GLN A 91 -5.80 -8.46 -6.22
C GLN A 91 -6.51 -8.40 -4.86
N CYS A 92 -7.84 -8.30 -4.84
CA CYS A 92 -8.65 -8.26 -3.63
C CYS A 92 -8.40 -9.48 -2.72
N ASN A 93 -8.14 -9.24 -1.43
CA ASN A 93 -7.88 -10.23 -0.39
C ASN A 93 -6.67 -11.17 -0.67
N LYS A 94 -5.76 -10.82 -1.58
CA LYS A 94 -4.60 -11.65 -1.94
C LYS A 94 -3.32 -11.33 -1.16
N TRP A 95 -3.34 -10.26 -0.37
CA TRP A 95 -2.15 -9.71 0.28
C TRP A 95 -2.33 -9.64 1.79
N ASP A 96 -1.35 -10.18 2.52
CA ASP A 96 -1.35 -10.14 3.99
C ASP A 96 -1.03 -8.74 4.48
N LEU A 97 -0.01 -8.09 3.91
CA LEU A 97 0.44 -6.78 4.34
C LEU A 97 0.54 -5.82 3.15
N TYR A 98 -0.11 -4.66 3.27
CA TYR A 98 0.00 -3.57 2.30
C TYR A 98 0.77 -2.40 2.93
N LEU A 99 1.90 -2.06 2.32
CA LEU A 99 2.77 -0.95 2.75
C LEU A 99 2.48 0.26 1.89
N ASP A 100 1.81 1.26 2.46
CA ASP A 100 1.45 2.48 1.75
C ASP A 100 2.36 3.64 2.13
N PHE A 101 3.21 4.04 1.19
CA PHE A 101 4.11 5.18 1.33
C PHE A 101 3.57 6.45 0.66
N GLN A 102 2.34 6.45 0.13
CA GLN A 102 1.80 7.65 -0.49
C GLN A 102 1.68 8.79 0.55
N PRO A 103 2.16 10.00 0.24
CA PRO A 103 2.31 11.07 1.25
C PRO A 103 0.97 11.68 1.66
N THR A 104 -0.13 11.40 0.95
CA THR A 104 -1.43 11.96 1.27
C THR A 104 -2.55 10.98 0.98
N TYR A 105 -3.61 11.02 1.79
CA TYR A 105 -4.86 10.35 1.45
C TYR A 105 -5.57 11.06 0.31
N THR A 106 -6.01 10.29 -0.68
CA THR A 106 -6.93 10.75 -1.72
C THR A 106 -8.18 9.90 -1.68
N THR A 107 -9.31 10.42 -2.16
CA THR A 107 -10.55 9.62 -2.28
C THR A 107 -10.30 8.35 -3.10
N LYS A 108 -9.51 8.46 -4.18
CA LYS A 108 -9.09 7.31 -5.00
C LYS A 108 -8.32 6.29 -4.15
N SER A 109 -7.31 6.71 -3.37
CA SER A 109 -6.52 5.78 -2.56
C SER A 109 -7.38 5.05 -1.53
N VAL A 110 -8.24 5.77 -0.80
CA VAL A 110 -9.13 5.17 0.22
C VAL A 110 -10.06 4.12 -0.39
N ILE A 111 -10.62 4.39 -1.57
CA ILE A 111 -11.49 3.42 -2.27
C ILE A 111 -10.69 2.22 -2.75
N LEU A 112 -9.53 2.44 -3.39
CA LEU A 112 -8.71 1.36 -3.93
C LEU A 112 -8.12 0.48 -2.81
N GLU A 113 -7.71 1.06 -1.70
CA GLU A 113 -7.29 0.35 -0.48
C GLU A 113 -8.42 -0.54 0.06
N LYS A 114 -9.67 -0.05 0.04
CA LYS A 114 -10.84 -0.82 0.44
C LYS A 114 -11.14 -1.95 -0.54
N LEU A 115 -11.00 -1.72 -1.85
CA LEU A 115 -11.18 -2.77 -2.86
C LEU A 115 -10.10 -3.85 -2.75
N LEU A 116 -8.86 -3.47 -2.43
CA LEU A 116 -7.77 -4.41 -2.21
C LEU A 116 -8.01 -5.28 -0.97
N SER A 117 -8.63 -4.72 0.08
CA SER A 117 -8.91 -5.40 1.36
C SER A 117 -7.77 -6.31 1.86
N PRO A 118 -6.52 -5.81 1.97
CA PRO A 118 -5.43 -6.59 2.55
C PRO A 118 -5.71 -6.86 4.03
N LYS A 119 -5.13 -7.94 4.56
CA LYS A 119 -5.31 -8.35 5.97
C LYS A 119 -4.81 -7.25 6.92
N TYR A 120 -3.66 -6.65 6.61
CA TYR A 120 -3.06 -5.53 7.32
C TYR A 120 -2.64 -4.42 6.36
N ILE A 121 -2.70 -3.18 6.84
CA ILE A 121 -2.15 -2.00 6.15
C ILE A 121 -1.23 -1.29 7.13
N VAL A 122 -0.04 -0.93 6.68
CA VAL A 122 0.86 -0.01 7.36
C VAL A 122 1.04 1.22 6.49
N ILE A 123 0.93 2.41 7.09
CA ILE A 123 0.96 3.68 6.39
C ILE A 123 2.16 4.48 6.88
N PHE A 124 2.98 4.93 5.93
CA PHE A 124 4.17 5.72 6.23
C PHE A 124 3.93 7.19 5.91
N ASN A 125 4.11 8.05 6.93
CA ASN A 125 4.19 9.52 6.80
C ASN A 125 3.12 10.17 5.91
N LYS A 126 1.84 9.89 6.17
CA LYS A 126 0.75 10.63 5.53
C LYS A 126 0.58 12.00 6.17
N LYS A 127 0.72 13.06 5.36
CA LYS A 127 0.37 14.44 5.77
C LYS A 127 -1.13 14.52 5.99
N ASP A 128 -1.53 15.06 7.13
CA ASP A 128 -2.93 15.28 7.44
C ASP A 128 -3.54 16.31 6.49
N LYS A 129 -4.64 15.93 5.84
CA LYS A 129 -5.50 16.84 5.07
C LYS A 129 -6.79 17.05 5.84
N LYS A 130 -7.42 18.22 5.67
CA LYS A 130 -8.66 18.66 6.35
C LYS A 130 -9.82 17.64 6.36
N HIS A 131 -9.83 16.63 5.47
CA HIS A 131 -10.93 15.67 5.32
C HIS A 131 -10.53 14.20 5.29
N TYR A 132 -9.26 13.88 5.05
CA TYR A 132 -8.73 12.54 5.11
C TYR A 132 -7.41 12.62 5.87
N ASN A 133 -7.47 12.26 7.14
CA ASN A 133 -6.39 12.31 8.10
C ASN A 133 -6.38 11.00 8.89
N THR A 134 -5.35 10.81 9.72
CA THR A 134 -5.21 9.61 10.56
C THR A 134 -6.36 9.41 11.56
N GLU A 135 -7.11 10.47 11.88
CA GLU A 135 -8.29 10.41 12.76
C GLU A 135 -9.54 9.88 12.06
N THR A 136 -9.70 10.20 10.76
CA THR A 136 -10.88 9.85 9.95
C THR A 136 -10.71 8.58 9.15
N VAL A 137 -9.48 8.20 8.81
CA VAL A 137 -9.12 6.95 8.17
C VAL A 137 -8.31 6.12 9.17
N LYS A 138 -8.99 5.19 9.85
CA LYS A 138 -8.38 4.31 10.84
C LYS A 138 -7.63 3.19 10.12
N ASN A 139 -6.31 3.24 10.19
CA ASN A 139 -5.41 2.21 9.66
C ASN A 139 -4.50 1.71 10.78
N TYR A 140 -3.96 0.50 10.59
CA TYR A 140 -3.16 -0.15 11.60
C TYR A 140 -1.72 0.40 11.57
N ALA A 141 -1.13 0.47 12.76
CA ALA A 141 0.18 1.05 13.09
C ALA A 141 0.22 2.60 13.09
N LYS A 142 0.37 3.13 14.31
CA LYS A 142 1.01 4.42 14.59
C LYS A 142 2.42 4.12 15.11
#